data_AF-A1ZU42-F1
#
_entry.id   AF-A1ZU42-F1
#
_cell.length_a   1.000
_cell.length_b   1.000
_cell.length_c   1.000
_cell.angle_alpha   90.00
_cell.angle_beta   90.00
_cell.angle_gamma   90.00
#
_symmetry.space_group_name_H-M   'P 1'
#
loop_
_entity.id
_entity.type
_entity.pdbx_description
1 polymer ?
#
loop_
_entity_poly.entity_id
_entity_poly.type
_entity_poly.pdbx_seq_one_letter_code
_entity_poly.pdbx_strand_id
1 'polypeptide(L)'
;MNKIAILLFVILAGGVLYYFYQQGAIPTTLMSVSKLPKKRPENLVIEVSKQGGMLPISKGIYISKDSCYQKHRAYQTENKTYFTLNASELDQIYATFVNNKFDRLKTRNIRTHDRGGVSIFLRINRATYKIHDSGSTYINKGSKAAFSHILSSIKSLVANKLAPLKQAFEVKIDSSIAQVSQSGYLGSHTADISHGFQKNQPIPGSLSFRLLPGKHLLRINFTTRSALPNSKNYLSGDLKFTVTSDTKGVMVKMPAPKDSPSNRLLLLTY
;
A
#
# COMPACT_ATOMS: atom_id res chain seq x y z
N MET A 1 -50.83 31.03 0.02
CA MET A 1 -49.84 30.12 -0.63
C MET A 1 -50.59 28.97 -1.29
N ASN A 2 -50.42 28.74 -2.59
CA ASN A 2 -51.22 27.78 -3.36
C ASN A 2 -50.86 26.33 -2.96
N LYS A 3 -51.83 25.57 -2.42
CA LYS A 3 -51.62 24.18 -1.96
C LYS A 3 -51.10 23.27 -3.07
N ILE A 4 -51.48 23.52 -4.32
CA ILE A 4 -51.02 22.76 -5.49
C ILE A 4 -49.52 23.00 -5.74
N ALA A 5 -49.06 24.25 -5.61
CA ALA A 5 -47.65 24.59 -5.80
C ALA A 5 -46.75 23.94 -4.74
N ILE A 6 -47.21 23.86 -3.49
CA ILE A 6 -46.49 23.18 -2.40
C ILE A 6 -46.38 21.67 -2.69
N LEU A 7 -47.48 21.04 -3.11
CA LEU A 7 -47.51 19.62 -3.42
C LEU A 7 -46.56 19.28 -4.59
N LEU A 8 -46.59 20.08 -5.66
CA LEU A 8 -45.69 19.91 -6.81
C LEU A 8 -44.22 20.06 -6.41
N PHE A 9 -43.89 21.05 -5.56
CA PHE A 9 -42.53 21.23 -5.06
C PHE A 9 -42.04 20.02 -4.26
N VAL A 10 -42.87 19.46 -3.38
CA VAL A 10 -42.52 18.26 -2.59
C VAL A 10 -42.28 17.04 -3.49
N ILE A 11 -43.12 16.84 -4.51
CA ILE A 11 -42.96 15.74 -5.48
C ILE A 11 -41.66 15.91 -6.27
N LEU A 12 -41.38 17.12 -6.76
CA LEU A 12 -40.15 17.43 -7.50
C LEU A 12 -38.90 17.23 -6.64
N ALA A 13 -38.91 17.72 -5.40
CA ALA A 13 -37.82 17.51 -4.44
C ALA A 13 -37.61 16.02 -4.15
N GLY A 14 -38.70 15.26 -3.97
CA GLY A 14 -38.65 13.81 -3.80
C GLY A 14 -38.07 13.07 -5.00
N GLY A 15 -38.48 13.44 -6.22
CA GLY A 15 -37.96 12.87 -7.46
C GLY A 15 -36.47 13.17 -7.68
N VAL A 16 -36.04 14.40 -7.39
CA VAL A 16 -34.64 14.81 -7.46
C VAL A 16 -33.79 14.07 -6.43
N LEU A 17 -34.25 13.97 -5.17
CA LEU A 17 -33.58 13.19 -4.13
C LEU A 17 -33.50 11.71 -4.50
N TYR A 18 -34.57 11.13 -5.04
CA TYR A 18 -34.58 9.75 -5.52
C TYR A 18 -33.60 9.52 -6.68
N TYR A 19 -33.54 10.45 -7.63
CA TYR A 19 -32.56 10.41 -8.73
C TYR A 19 -31.12 10.47 -8.19
N PHE A 20 -30.80 11.41 -7.31
CA PHE A 20 -29.47 11.48 -6.69
C PHE A 20 -29.15 10.27 -5.80
N TYR A 21 -30.15 9.66 -5.17
CA TYR A 21 -30.03 8.40 -4.44
C TYR A 21 -29.64 7.25 -5.38
N GLN A 22 -30.34 7.12 -6.52
CA GLN A 22 -30.01 6.11 -7.54
C GLN A 22 -28.62 6.31 -8.14
N GLN A 23 -28.20 7.57 -8.31
CA GLN A 23 -26.84 7.91 -8.75
C GLN A 23 -25.77 7.73 -7.66
N GLY A 24 -26.15 7.35 -6.44
CA GLY A 24 -25.23 7.18 -5.31
C GLY A 24 -24.55 8.48 -4.87
N ALA A 25 -25.16 9.63 -5.20
CA ALA A 25 -24.69 10.96 -4.84
C ALA A 25 -25.12 11.36 -3.42
N ILE A 26 -26.23 10.81 -2.93
CA ILE A 26 -26.66 10.96 -1.53
C ILE A 26 -26.11 9.78 -0.71
N PRO A 27 -25.48 10.02 0.45
CA PRO A 27 -25.04 8.95 1.33
C PRO A 27 -26.26 8.19 1.88
N THR A 28 -26.48 6.96 1.40
CA THR A 28 -27.48 6.03 1.98
C THR A 28 -27.22 5.70 3.45
N THR A 29 -26.05 6.10 3.95
CA THR A 29 -25.59 5.94 5.32
C THR A 29 -26.28 6.88 6.30
N LEU A 30 -26.89 8.00 5.89
CA LEU A 30 -27.47 8.95 6.87
C LEU A 30 -28.71 8.38 7.59
N MET A 31 -29.58 7.64 6.91
CA MET A 31 -30.84 7.14 7.50
C MET A 31 -30.86 5.65 7.89
N SER A 32 -29.83 4.88 7.53
CA SER A 32 -29.77 3.45 7.91
C SER A 32 -29.01 3.24 9.22
N VAL A 33 -29.60 2.45 10.12
CA VAL A 33 -28.98 2.03 11.37
C VAL A 33 -27.92 0.96 11.07
N SER A 34 -26.69 1.19 11.53
CA SER A 34 -25.59 0.22 11.41
C SER A 34 -25.90 -1.02 12.25
N LYS A 35 -25.58 -2.21 11.73
CA LYS A 35 -25.70 -3.47 12.46
C LYS A 35 -24.48 -3.77 13.35
N LEU A 36 -23.46 -2.92 13.32
CA LEU A 36 -22.25 -3.12 14.12
C LEU A 36 -22.55 -2.81 15.61
N PRO A 37 -22.11 -3.66 16.55
CA PRO A 37 -22.19 -3.36 17.97
C PRO A 37 -21.50 -2.03 18.30
N LYS A 38 -22.06 -1.23 19.22
CA LYS A 38 -21.43 0.05 19.62
C LYS A 38 -20.10 -0.15 20.34
N LYS A 39 -19.97 -1.21 21.14
CA LYS A 39 -18.73 -1.59 21.85
C LYS A 39 -17.96 -2.63 21.05
N ARG A 40 -16.62 -2.62 21.18
CA ARG A 40 -15.76 -3.61 20.54
C ARG A 40 -16.08 -5.03 21.05
N PRO A 41 -16.39 -5.98 20.15
CA PRO A 41 -16.53 -7.39 20.47
C PRO A 41 -15.17 -8.02 20.83
N GLU A 42 -15.17 -9.01 21.72
CA GLU A 42 -13.91 -9.64 22.16
C GLU A 42 -13.15 -10.31 21.01
N ASN A 43 -13.86 -11.00 20.12
CA ASN A 43 -13.28 -11.77 19.03
C ASN A 43 -13.17 -10.96 17.70
N LEU A 44 -12.89 -9.66 17.81
CA LEU A 44 -12.65 -8.78 16.67
C LEU A 44 -11.47 -9.27 15.82
N VAL A 45 -11.68 -9.43 14.52
CA VAL A 45 -10.61 -9.62 13.53
C VAL A 45 -10.79 -8.62 12.39
N ILE A 46 -9.72 -7.90 12.07
CA ILE A 46 -9.65 -6.98 10.93
C ILE A 46 -8.58 -7.49 9.97
N GLU A 47 -8.96 -7.65 8.70
CA GLU A 47 -8.02 -7.98 7.63
C GLU A 47 -8.09 -6.92 6.54
N VAL A 48 -6.93 -6.41 6.12
CA VAL A 48 -6.81 -5.56 4.93
C VAL A 48 -5.96 -6.31 3.93
N SER A 49 -6.40 -6.36 2.68
CA SER A 49 -5.64 -6.96 1.57
C SER A 49 -5.52 -5.93 0.45
N LYS A 50 -4.29 -5.60 0.06
CA LYS A 50 -3.97 -4.78 -1.11
C LYS A 50 -3.32 -5.66 -2.17
N GLN A 51 -3.93 -5.77 -3.34
CA GLN A 51 -3.42 -6.56 -4.46
C GLN A 51 -2.82 -5.66 -5.55
N GLY A 52 -1.77 -6.16 -6.22
CA GLY A 52 -1.07 -5.47 -7.30
C GLY A 52 -1.71 -5.61 -8.69
N GLY A 53 -2.85 -6.29 -8.82
CA GLY A 53 -3.45 -6.63 -10.12
C GLY A 53 -2.60 -7.69 -10.82
N MET A 54 -2.17 -7.40 -12.05
CA MET A 54 -1.29 -8.26 -12.86
C MET A 54 0.06 -8.59 -12.20
N LEU A 55 0.53 -7.73 -11.29
CA LEU A 55 1.81 -7.96 -10.62
C LEU A 55 1.65 -8.95 -9.46
N PRO A 56 2.58 -9.92 -9.29
CA PRO A 56 2.56 -10.89 -8.19
C PRO A 56 3.03 -10.24 -6.87
N ILE A 57 2.39 -9.14 -6.51
CA ILE A 57 2.69 -8.28 -5.37
C ILE A 57 1.41 -8.07 -4.58
N SER A 58 1.46 -8.27 -3.27
CA SER A 58 0.35 -7.98 -2.38
C SER A 58 0.83 -7.57 -1.01
N LYS A 59 0.03 -6.75 -0.33
CA LYS A 59 0.24 -6.40 1.08
C LYS A 59 -0.99 -6.77 1.87
N GLY A 60 -0.78 -7.30 3.07
CA GLY A 60 -1.86 -7.61 3.98
C GLY A 60 -1.61 -7.01 5.35
N ILE A 61 -2.69 -6.69 6.05
CA ILE A 61 -2.69 -6.37 7.48
C ILE A 61 -3.66 -7.34 8.13
N TYR A 62 -3.26 -7.92 9.24
CA TYR A 62 -4.10 -8.72 10.11
C TYR A 62 -4.02 -8.12 11.51
N ILE A 63 -5.18 -7.87 12.13
CA ILE A 63 -5.30 -7.33 13.48
C ILE A 63 -6.35 -8.16 14.22
N SER A 64 -5.99 -8.62 15.41
CA SER A 64 -6.87 -9.27 16.37
C SER A 64 -6.38 -8.97 17.79
N LYS A 65 -7.11 -9.42 18.82
CA LYS A 65 -6.65 -9.33 20.21
C LYS A 65 -5.32 -10.08 20.42
N ASP A 66 -5.19 -11.25 19.78
CA ASP A 66 -4.12 -12.21 20.09
C ASP A 66 -2.90 -12.07 19.17
N SER A 67 -3.08 -11.50 17.99
CA SER A 67 -2.00 -11.33 17.01
C SER A 67 -2.27 -10.18 16.05
N CYS A 68 -1.23 -9.39 15.79
CA CYS A 68 -1.22 -8.40 14.71
C CYS A 68 0.03 -8.57 13.85
N TYR A 69 -0.13 -8.48 12.53
CA TYR A 69 1.00 -8.48 11.61
C TYR A 69 0.68 -7.72 10.32
N GLN A 70 1.74 -7.17 9.72
CA GLN A 70 1.73 -6.77 8.32
C GLN A 70 2.46 -7.85 7.51
N LYS A 71 1.86 -8.26 6.39
CA LYS A 71 2.51 -9.13 5.42
C LYS A 71 2.77 -8.41 4.11
N HIS A 72 3.90 -8.69 3.49
CA HIS A 72 4.25 -8.20 2.17
C HIS A 72 4.73 -9.37 1.32
N ARG A 73 4.02 -9.65 0.24
CA ARG A 73 4.40 -10.66 -0.75
C ARG A 73 4.82 -9.96 -2.04
N ALA A 74 5.99 -10.26 -2.56
CA ALA A 74 6.45 -9.79 -3.87
C ALA A 74 7.36 -10.86 -4.49
N TYR A 75 7.10 -11.24 -5.74
CA TYR A 75 7.96 -12.15 -6.53
C TYR A 75 8.40 -13.40 -5.74
N GLN A 76 7.42 -14.19 -5.26
CA GLN A 76 7.61 -15.42 -4.46
C GLN A 76 8.21 -15.23 -3.05
N THR A 77 8.57 -14.01 -2.67
CA THR A 77 9.05 -13.69 -1.32
C THR A 77 7.88 -13.17 -0.49
N GLU A 78 7.70 -13.70 0.72
CA GLU A 78 6.73 -13.19 1.71
C GLU A 78 7.47 -12.80 2.99
N ASN A 79 7.27 -11.56 3.42
CA ASN A 79 7.71 -11.06 4.72
C ASN A 79 6.50 -10.86 5.62
N LYS A 80 6.64 -11.22 6.89
CA LYS A 80 5.67 -10.91 7.94
C LYS A 80 6.38 -10.15 9.04
N THR A 81 5.84 -8.99 9.39
CA THR A 81 6.31 -8.18 10.52
C THR A 81 5.21 -8.11 11.56
N TYR A 82 5.47 -8.72 12.71
CA TYR A 82 4.55 -8.74 13.83
C TYR A 82 4.63 -7.45 14.63
N PHE A 83 3.51 -7.05 15.21
CA PHE A 83 3.41 -5.93 16.14
C PHE A 83 2.28 -6.20 17.13
N THR A 84 2.16 -5.36 18.16
CA THR A 84 1.09 -5.47 19.15
C THR A 84 0.26 -4.19 19.17
N LEU A 85 -1.04 -4.36 19.46
CA LEU A 85 -1.95 -3.27 19.77
C LEU A 85 -2.46 -3.46 21.19
N ASN A 86 -2.56 -2.39 21.95
CA ASN A 86 -3.21 -2.45 23.26
C ASN A 86 -4.76 -2.36 23.10
N ALA A 87 -5.48 -2.58 24.20
CA ALA A 87 -6.95 -2.58 24.18
C ALA A 87 -7.55 -1.24 23.69
N SER A 88 -6.96 -0.11 24.09
CA SER A 88 -7.42 1.22 23.68
C SER A 88 -7.23 1.45 22.17
N GLU A 89 -6.12 0.99 21.59
CA GLU A 89 -5.87 1.06 20.15
C GLU A 89 -6.84 0.18 19.35
N LEU A 90 -7.18 -1.00 19.89
CA LEU A 90 -8.21 -1.88 19.31
C LEU A 90 -9.61 -1.24 19.37
N ASP A 91 -9.94 -0.59 20.49
CA ASP A 91 -11.21 0.14 20.64
C ASP A 91 -11.29 1.32 19.68
N GLN A 92 -10.20 2.09 19.53
CA GLN A 92 -10.12 3.23 18.63
C GLN A 92 -10.28 2.81 17.15
N ILE A 93 -9.59 1.75 16.73
CA ILE A 93 -9.73 1.29 15.35
C ILE A 93 -11.13 0.74 15.10
N TYR A 94 -11.71 0.01 16.05
CA TYR A 94 -13.08 -0.49 15.96
C TYR A 94 -14.12 0.66 15.88
N ALA A 95 -13.98 1.68 16.72
CA ALA A 95 -14.83 2.87 16.69
C ALA A 95 -14.81 3.53 15.31
N THR A 96 -13.68 3.49 14.60
CA THR A 96 -13.59 3.99 13.22
C THR A 96 -14.54 3.25 12.27
N PHE A 97 -14.68 1.92 12.39
CA PHE A 97 -15.64 1.14 11.59
C PHE A 97 -17.10 1.49 11.92
N VAL A 98 -17.42 1.64 13.21
CA VAL A 98 -18.78 1.99 13.68
C VAL A 98 -19.17 3.39 13.22
N ASN A 99 -18.32 4.39 13.46
CA ASN A 99 -18.56 5.79 13.12
C ASN A 99 -18.71 6.01 11.60
N ASN A 100 -18.01 5.20 10.80
CA ASN A 100 -18.09 5.24 9.34
C ASN A 100 -19.10 4.24 8.75
N LYS A 101 -19.91 3.59 9.60
CA LYS A 101 -20.97 2.64 9.22
C LYS A 101 -20.49 1.61 8.20
N PHE A 102 -19.37 0.93 8.49
CA PHE A 102 -18.68 0.05 7.54
C PHE A 102 -19.59 -1.02 6.91
N ASP A 103 -20.51 -1.58 7.68
CA ASP A 103 -21.49 -2.59 7.25
C ASP A 103 -22.55 -2.07 6.25
N ARG A 104 -22.59 -0.75 6.03
CA ARG A 104 -23.50 -0.07 5.12
C ARG A 104 -22.81 0.46 3.85
N LEU A 105 -21.48 0.40 3.78
CA LEU A 105 -20.75 0.87 2.60
C LEU A 105 -21.20 0.09 1.36
N LYS A 106 -21.35 0.80 0.26
CA LYS A 106 -21.87 0.25 -0.99
C LYS A 106 -20.78 0.18 -2.03
N THR A 107 -20.83 -0.89 -2.79
CA THR A 107 -19.99 -1.13 -3.96
C THR A 107 -20.87 -1.24 -5.19
N ARG A 108 -20.27 -1.03 -6.35
CA ARG A 108 -20.83 -1.33 -7.67
C ARG A 108 -19.84 -2.17 -8.46
N ASN A 109 -20.37 -3.01 -9.34
CA ASN A 109 -19.56 -3.76 -10.27
C ASN A 109 -19.47 -2.99 -11.60
N ILE A 110 -18.26 -2.82 -12.12
CA ILE A 110 -17.99 -2.27 -13.44
C ILE A 110 -17.05 -3.25 -14.12
N ARG A 111 -17.36 -3.66 -15.35
CA ARG A 111 -16.49 -4.53 -16.13
C ARG A 111 -15.16 -3.82 -16.36
N THR A 112 -14.10 -4.31 -15.72
CA THR A 112 -12.74 -3.78 -15.87
C THR A 112 -11.75 -4.92 -15.78
N HIS A 113 -10.73 -4.90 -16.64
CA HIS A 113 -9.69 -5.91 -16.62
C HIS A 113 -8.64 -5.60 -15.55
N ASP A 114 -8.34 -6.61 -14.75
CA ASP A 114 -7.21 -6.72 -13.82
C ASP A 114 -6.77 -5.44 -13.08
N ARG A 115 -7.74 -4.83 -12.40
CA ARG A 115 -7.44 -3.73 -11.48
C ARG A 115 -6.95 -4.31 -10.15
N GLY A 116 -5.74 -3.94 -9.75
CA GLY A 116 -5.33 -4.04 -8.35
C GLY A 116 -6.31 -3.32 -7.42
N GLY A 117 -6.10 -3.39 -6.11
CA GLY A 117 -7.03 -2.71 -5.22
C GLY A 117 -6.92 -3.11 -3.77
N VAL A 118 -7.88 -2.67 -2.98
CA VAL A 118 -7.90 -2.88 -1.53
C VAL A 118 -9.22 -3.52 -1.13
N SER A 119 -9.16 -4.56 -0.31
CA SER A 119 -10.30 -5.17 0.36
C SER A 119 -10.13 -5.06 1.87
N ILE A 120 -11.21 -4.76 2.57
CA ILE A 120 -11.25 -4.74 4.03
C ILE A 120 -12.29 -5.78 4.49
N PHE A 121 -11.89 -6.60 5.45
CA PHE A 121 -12.72 -7.60 6.09
C PHE A 121 -12.78 -7.28 7.58
N LEU A 122 -13.99 -7.24 8.12
CA LEU A 122 -14.25 -7.08 9.55
C LEU A 122 -15.03 -8.32 10.00
N ARG A 123 -14.42 -9.16 10.83
CA ARG A 123 -15.09 -10.31 11.45
C ARG A 123 -15.36 -10.02 12.91
N ILE A 124 -16.59 -10.29 13.32
CA ILE A 124 -17.12 -10.06 14.65
C ILE A 124 -18.03 -11.25 14.95
N ASN A 125 -17.81 -11.97 16.05
CA ASN A 125 -18.59 -13.16 16.39
C ASN A 125 -18.61 -14.14 15.20
N ARG A 126 -19.80 -14.45 14.66
CA ARG A 126 -20.00 -15.31 13.48
C ARG A 126 -20.27 -14.51 12.20
N ALA A 127 -20.23 -13.18 12.25
CA ALA A 127 -20.51 -12.31 11.11
C ALA A 127 -19.22 -11.82 10.46
N THR A 128 -19.21 -11.76 9.12
CA THR A 128 -18.12 -11.17 8.34
C THR A 128 -18.65 -10.09 7.42
N TYR A 129 -18.18 -8.86 7.60
CA TYR A 129 -18.45 -7.73 6.73
C TYR A 129 -17.26 -7.53 5.79
N LYS A 130 -17.52 -7.45 4.48
CA LYS A 130 -16.48 -7.39 3.44
C LYS A 130 -16.77 -6.23 2.51
N ILE A 131 -15.79 -5.35 2.32
CA ILE A 131 -15.88 -4.24 1.37
C ILE A 131 -14.68 -4.31 0.44
N HIS A 132 -14.97 -4.36 -0.85
CA HIS A 132 -13.98 -4.52 -1.92
C HIS A 132 -13.88 -3.24 -2.75
N ASP A 133 -12.67 -2.75 -2.92
CA ASP A 133 -12.29 -1.76 -3.91
C ASP A 133 -11.16 -2.33 -4.78
N SER A 134 -11.45 -3.46 -5.44
CA SER A 134 -10.48 -4.24 -6.23
C SER A 134 -11.14 -4.92 -7.43
N GLY A 135 -10.37 -5.17 -8.48
CA GLY A 135 -10.85 -5.75 -9.73
C GLY A 135 -12.02 -4.95 -10.30
N SER A 136 -13.07 -5.66 -10.69
CA SER A 136 -14.32 -5.10 -11.20
C SER A 136 -15.22 -4.46 -10.13
N THR A 137 -14.85 -4.49 -8.84
CA THR A 137 -15.68 -3.92 -7.77
C THR A 137 -15.14 -2.57 -7.34
N TYR A 138 -16.00 -1.56 -7.31
CA TYR A 138 -15.66 -0.18 -6.99
C TYR A 138 -16.53 0.33 -5.85
N ILE A 139 -15.95 1.17 -4.98
CA ILE A 139 -16.70 1.86 -3.93
C ILE A 139 -17.62 2.91 -4.56
N ASN A 140 -18.89 2.92 -4.16
CA ASN A 140 -19.85 3.94 -4.60
C ASN A 140 -19.44 5.33 -4.09
N LYS A 141 -19.78 6.38 -4.86
CA LYS A 141 -19.37 7.77 -4.57
C LYS A 141 -19.68 8.17 -3.12
N GLY A 142 -20.91 7.94 -2.65
CA GLY A 142 -21.33 8.23 -1.27
C GLY A 142 -20.63 7.40 -0.17
N SER A 143 -19.91 6.33 -0.51
CA SER A 143 -19.17 5.49 0.44
C SER A 143 -17.65 5.72 0.42
N LYS A 144 -17.13 6.49 -0.56
CA LYS A 144 -15.68 6.68 -0.74
C LYS A 144 -15.00 7.33 0.46
N ALA A 145 -15.58 8.41 1.00
CA ALA A 145 -14.98 9.13 2.12
C ALA A 145 -14.84 8.22 3.36
N ALA A 146 -15.92 7.51 3.72
CA ALA A 146 -15.94 6.58 4.84
C ALA A 146 -14.96 5.40 4.64
N PHE A 147 -14.90 4.82 3.44
CA PHE A 147 -13.94 3.77 3.12
C PHE A 147 -12.49 4.26 3.24
N SER A 148 -12.18 5.42 2.66
CA SER A 148 -10.85 6.04 2.71
C SER A 148 -10.42 6.36 4.14
N HIS A 149 -11.34 6.86 4.96
CA HIS A 149 -11.08 7.17 6.38
C HIS A 149 -10.75 5.90 7.18
N ILE A 150 -11.55 4.82 7.04
CA ILE A 150 -11.24 3.54 7.69
C ILE A 150 -9.86 3.03 7.25
N LEU A 151 -9.59 3.03 5.94
CA LEU A 151 -8.34 2.54 5.40
C LEU A 151 -7.13 3.37 5.87
N SER A 152 -7.25 4.70 5.92
CA SER A 152 -6.18 5.57 6.39
C SER A 152 -5.92 5.39 7.87
N SER A 153 -6.96 5.29 8.72
CA SER A 153 -6.81 5.02 10.15
C SER A 153 -6.07 3.70 10.42
N ILE A 154 -6.41 2.62 9.70
CA ILE A 154 -5.69 1.34 9.82
C ILE A 154 -4.23 1.51 9.42
N LYS A 155 -3.97 2.14 8.26
CA LYS A 155 -2.61 2.32 7.75
C LYS A 155 -1.75 3.17 8.67
N SER A 156 -2.29 4.26 9.21
CA SER A 156 -1.56 5.16 10.12
C SER A 156 -1.22 4.45 11.43
N LEU A 157 -2.17 3.73 12.03
CA LEU A 157 -1.92 2.95 13.24
C LEU A 157 -0.80 1.91 13.03
N VAL A 158 -0.89 1.14 11.94
CA VAL A 158 0.13 0.13 11.61
C VAL A 158 1.47 0.80 11.29
N ALA A 159 1.49 1.89 10.54
CA ALA A 159 2.72 2.61 10.22
C ALA A 159 3.44 3.08 11.50
N ASN A 160 2.70 3.59 12.49
CA ASN A 160 3.25 4.01 13.77
C ASN A 160 3.86 2.83 14.55
N LYS A 161 3.22 1.66 14.54
CA LYS A 161 3.75 0.45 15.19
C LYS A 161 4.98 -0.12 14.49
N LEU A 162 5.05 0.01 13.17
CA LEU A 162 6.16 -0.51 12.38
C LEU A 162 7.35 0.46 12.29
N ALA A 163 7.13 1.76 12.44
CA ALA A 163 8.19 2.77 12.40
C ALA A 163 9.40 2.46 13.31
N PRO A 164 9.24 2.12 14.61
CA PRO A 164 10.37 1.80 15.48
C PRO A 164 11.07 0.48 15.11
N LEU A 165 10.41 -0.41 14.37
CA LEU A 165 10.99 -1.68 13.92
C LEU A 165 11.87 -1.51 12.68
N LYS A 166 11.84 -0.35 12.02
CA LYS A 166 12.64 -0.10 10.83
C LYS A 166 14.09 0.25 11.18
N GLN A 167 15.01 -0.47 10.57
CA GLN A 167 16.45 -0.23 10.65
C GLN A 167 16.91 0.67 9.51
N ALA A 168 17.89 1.53 9.78
CA ALA A 168 18.48 2.40 8.77
C ALA A 168 19.52 1.63 7.95
N PHE A 169 19.53 1.86 6.64
CA PHE A 169 20.47 1.27 5.69
C PHE A 169 20.98 2.35 4.76
N GLU A 170 22.28 2.38 4.51
CA GLU A 170 22.87 3.18 3.45
C GLU A 170 23.29 2.28 2.29
N VAL A 171 22.89 2.62 1.07
CA VAL A 171 23.42 2.06 -0.17
C VAL A 171 24.54 2.96 -0.67
N LYS A 172 25.77 2.46 -0.70
CA LYS A 172 26.90 3.15 -1.33
C LYS A 172 27.03 2.73 -2.78
N ILE A 173 26.96 3.70 -3.68
CA ILE A 173 27.15 3.53 -5.11
C ILE A 173 28.59 3.87 -5.44
N ASP A 174 29.31 2.91 -6.01
CA ASP A 174 30.69 3.08 -6.43
C ASP A 174 30.82 4.26 -7.40
N SER A 175 31.83 5.12 -7.20
CA SER A 175 32.05 6.31 -8.02
C SER A 175 32.26 5.97 -9.50
N SER A 176 32.82 4.80 -9.81
CA SER A 176 32.98 4.32 -11.19
C SER A 176 31.64 4.05 -11.88
N ILE A 177 30.59 3.72 -11.13
CA ILE A 177 29.22 3.60 -11.66
C ILE A 177 28.62 4.99 -11.84
N ALA A 178 28.72 5.85 -10.83
CA ALA A 178 28.16 7.20 -10.86
C ALA A 178 28.73 8.04 -12.03
N GLN A 179 30.03 7.92 -12.31
CA GLN A 179 30.72 8.68 -13.37
C GLN A 179 30.30 8.29 -14.79
N VAL A 180 30.02 7.00 -15.04
CA VAL A 180 29.70 6.50 -16.39
C VAL A 180 28.20 6.49 -16.70
N SER A 181 27.38 6.60 -15.66
CA SER A 181 25.92 6.49 -15.77
C SER A 181 25.30 7.81 -16.18
N GLN A 182 24.38 7.74 -17.14
CA GLN A 182 23.57 8.89 -17.58
C GLN A 182 22.29 9.02 -16.77
N SER A 183 21.70 7.90 -16.35
CA SER A 183 20.44 7.81 -15.62
C SER A 183 20.38 6.47 -14.88
N GLY A 184 19.42 6.31 -13.97
CA GLY A 184 19.22 5.03 -13.33
C GLY A 184 17.94 4.92 -12.52
N TYR A 185 17.79 3.76 -11.93
CA TYR A 185 16.67 3.39 -11.09
C TYR A 185 17.14 2.41 -10.04
N LEU A 186 16.80 2.69 -8.79
CA LEU A 186 16.96 1.79 -7.66
C LEU A 186 15.59 1.59 -7.02
N GLY A 187 15.15 0.34 -6.92
CA GLY A 187 13.83 0.04 -6.39
C GLY A 187 13.75 -1.31 -5.71
N SER A 188 12.86 -1.42 -4.73
CA SER A 188 12.57 -2.68 -4.04
C SER A 188 11.08 -2.77 -3.80
N HIS A 189 10.45 -3.71 -4.48
CA HIS A 189 9.03 -3.98 -4.28
C HIS A 189 8.75 -4.52 -2.89
N THR A 190 9.68 -5.24 -2.26
CA THR A 190 9.55 -5.75 -0.88
C THR A 190 9.71 -4.68 0.20
N ALA A 191 10.35 -3.55 -0.12
CA ALA A 191 10.68 -2.49 0.83
C ALA A 191 10.02 -1.14 0.52
N ASP A 192 9.18 -1.05 -0.51
CA ASP A 192 8.57 0.21 -0.98
C ASP A 192 9.58 1.28 -1.36
N ILE A 193 10.72 0.86 -1.91
CA ILE A 193 11.77 1.78 -2.38
C ILE A 193 11.57 2.00 -3.88
N SER A 194 11.61 3.26 -4.32
CA SER A 194 11.58 3.62 -5.73
C SER A 194 12.25 4.97 -5.95
N HIS A 195 13.52 4.96 -6.38
CA HIS A 195 14.31 6.15 -6.68
C HIS A 195 14.78 6.11 -8.12
N GLY A 196 14.38 7.11 -8.90
CA GLY A 196 14.88 7.33 -10.25
C GLY A 196 15.90 8.45 -10.29
N PHE A 197 16.91 8.30 -11.15
CA PHE A 197 17.92 9.31 -11.45
C PHE A 197 17.70 9.75 -12.89
N GLN A 198 17.39 11.03 -13.10
CA GLN A 198 17.11 11.54 -14.44
C GLN A 198 18.39 11.65 -15.27
N LYS A 199 18.21 11.78 -16.59
CA LYS A 199 19.33 11.94 -17.52
C LYS A 199 20.16 13.17 -17.13
N ASN A 200 21.47 13.00 -17.05
CA ASN A 200 22.45 14.06 -16.74
C ASN A 200 22.34 14.66 -15.32
N GLN A 201 21.56 14.05 -14.42
CA GLN A 201 21.62 14.41 -13.00
C GLN A 201 22.76 13.65 -12.33
N PRO A 202 23.49 14.28 -11.38
CA PRO A 202 24.47 13.57 -10.56
C PRO A 202 23.81 12.39 -9.85
N ILE A 203 24.38 11.20 -10.00
CA ILE A 203 23.97 10.03 -9.22
C ILE A 203 24.63 10.16 -7.85
N PRO A 204 23.86 10.16 -6.75
CA PRO A 204 24.44 10.32 -5.44
C PRO A 204 25.35 9.13 -5.11
N GLY A 205 26.48 9.40 -4.45
CA GLY A 205 27.39 8.35 -4.00
C GLY A 205 26.78 7.45 -2.91
N SER A 206 25.73 7.92 -2.23
CA SER A 206 24.97 7.09 -1.31
C SER A 206 23.47 7.43 -1.23
N LEU A 207 22.68 6.46 -0.76
CA LEU A 207 21.24 6.58 -0.56
C LEU A 207 20.82 5.92 0.75
N SER A 208 20.05 6.62 1.57
CA SER A 208 19.59 6.09 2.86
C SER A 208 18.14 5.63 2.81
N PHE A 209 17.88 4.45 3.37
CA PHE A 209 16.58 3.81 3.45
C PHE A 209 16.30 3.32 4.87
N ARG A 210 15.03 3.05 5.15
CA ARG A 210 14.62 2.39 6.39
C ARG A 210 13.84 1.12 6.07
N LEU A 211 14.43 -0.03 6.39
CA LEU A 211 13.90 -1.36 6.07
C LEU A 211 13.34 -2.04 7.33
N LEU A 212 12.24 -2.78 7.16
CA LEU A 212 11.79 -3.73 8.18
C LEU A 212 12.62 -5.01 8.08
N PRO A 213 12.76 -5.80 9.15
CA PRO A 213 13.30 -7.15 9.07
C PRO A 213 12.52 -8.01 8.05
N GLY A 214 13.25 -8.79 7.26
CA GLY A 214 12.68 -9.65 6.22
C GLY A 214 13.64 -9.91 5.05
N LYS A 215 13.13 -10.64 4.07
CA LYS A 215 13.82 -10.92 2.80
C LYS A 215 13.52 -9.80 1.81
N HIS A 216 14.55 -9.17 1.26
CA HIS A 216 14.43 -8.06 0.33
C HIS A 216 15.02 -8.40 -1.03
N LEU A 217 14.39 -7.86 -2.06
CA LEU A 217 14.90 -7.81 -3.42
C LEU A 217 15.09 -6.35 -3.81
N LEU A 218 16.33 -5.92 -3.98
CA LEU A 218 16.69 -4.61 -4.49
C LEU A 218 17.10 -4.73 -5.95
N ARG A 219 16.38 -4.06 -6.83
CA ARG A 219 16.68 -3.96 -8.25
C ARG A 219 17.39 -2.64 -8.51
N ILE A 220 18.49 -2.73 -9.24
CA ILE A 220 19.32 -1.58 -9.63
C ILE A 220 19.47 -1.64 -11.14
N ASN A 221 19.20 -0.53 -11.81
CA ASN A 221 19.37 -0.38 -13.25
C ASN A 221 19.99 0.99 -13.54
N PHE A 222 21.15 1.03 -14.17
CA PHE A 222 21.74 2.26 -14.71
C PHE A 222 21.86 2.18 -16.22
N THR A 223 21.64 3.30 -16.90
CA THR A 223 21.98 3.44 -18.32
C THR A 223 23.28 4.21 -18.41
N THR A 224 24.27 3.68 -19.14
CA THR A 224 25.58 4.32 -19.30
C THR A 224 25.75 4.90 -20.69
N ARG A 225 26.73 5.80 -20.85
CA ARG A 225 27.18 6.25 -22.17
C ARG A 225 27.69 5.04 -22.96
N SER A 226 27.33 4.97 -24.23
CA SER A 226 27.90 4.02 -25.17
C SER A 226 28.78 4.75 -26.18
N ALA A 227 29.77 4.05 -26.72
CA ALA A 227 30.68 4.58 -27.74
C ALA A 227 29.98 4.78 -29.10
N LEU A 228 28.93 4.01 -29.38
CA LEU A 228 28.19 4.12 -30.65
C LEU A 228 27.06 5.17 -30.53
N PRO A 229 26.86 6.04 -31.54
CA PRO A 229 25.75 6.98 -31.60
C PRO A 229 24.41 6.27 -31.37
N ASN A 230 23.56 6.82 -30.50
CA ASN A 230 22.22 6.32 -30.17
C ASN A 230 22.13 4.95 -29.47
N SER A 231 23.24 4.31 -29.13
CA SER A 231 23.22 3.06 -28.37
C SER A 231 23.22 3.31 -26.85
N LYS A 232 22.61 2.38 -26.09
CA LYS A 232 22.52 2.41 -24.63
C LYS A 232 23.10 1.12 -24.06
N ASN A 233 24.01 1.27 -23.11
CA ASN A 233 24.48 0.16 -22.30
C ASN A 233 23.75 0.17 -20.95
N TYR A 234 23.48 -1.01 -20.41
CA TYR A 234 22.73 -1.18 -19.17
C TYR A 234 23.59 -1.89 -18.14
N LEU A 235 23.68 -1.30 -16.95
CA LEU A 235 24.18 -1.96 -15.75
C LEU A 235 22.98 -2.33 -14.89
N SER A 236 22.57 -3.59 -14.93
CA SER A 236 21.44 -4.08 -14.16
C SER A 236 21.84 -5.18 -13.19
N GLY A 237 21.15 -5.23 -12.06
CA GLY A 237 21.35 -6.27 -11.04
C GLY A 237 20.17 -6.38 -10.11
N ASP A 238 19.87 -7.62 -9.75
CA ASP A 238 18.86 -7.97 -8.76
C ASP A 238 19.59 -8.52 -7.53
N LEU A 239 19.45 -7.84 -6.39
CA LEU A 239 20.17 -8.12 -5.15
C LEU A 239 19.18 -8.66 -4.12
N LYS A 240 19.35 -9.94 -3.78
CA LYS A 240 18.55 -10.60 -2.73
C LYS A 240 19.35 -10.59 -1.42
N PHE A 241 18.74 -10.10 -0.35
CA PHE A 241 19.35 -10.11 0.97
C PHE A 241 18.30 -10.28 2.06
N THR A 242 18.74 -10.66 3.25
CA THR A 242 17.87 -10.79 4.42
C THR A 242 18.31 -9.78 5.46
N VAL A 243 17.35 -9.04 6.01
CA VAL A 243 17.54 -8.15 7.15
C VAL A 243 16.96 -8.82 8.39
N THR A 244 17.80 -9.04 9.37
CA THR A 244 17.45 -9.46 10.73
C THR A 244 17.56 -8.27 11.68
N SER A 245 17.15 -8.40 12.95
CA SER A 245 17.26 -7.31 13.94
C SER A 245 18.69 -6.88 14.26
N ASP A 246 19.67 -7.73 13.96
CA ASP A 246 21.10 -7.57 14.20
C ASP A 246 21.90 -7.29 12.92
N THR A 247 21.25 -7.15 11.76
CA THR A 247 21.94 -6.85 10.50
C THR A 247 22.56 -5.45 10.54
N LYS A 248 23.89 -5.36 10.51
CA LYS A 248 24.63 -4.09 10.50
C LYS A 248 24.97 -3.56 9.11
N GLY A 249 24.83 -4.40 8.08
CA GLY A 249 25.18 -4.08 6.71
C GLY A 249 25.16 -5.32 5.82
N VAL A 250 25.09 -5.11 4.51
CA VAL A 250 25.10 -6.16 3.50
C VAL A 250 25.99 -5.71 2.35
N MET A 251 27.18 -6.31 2.21
CA MET A 251 28.00 -6.03 1.04
C MET A 251 27.45 -6.77 -0.17
N VAL A 252 27.29 -6.06 -1.29
CA VAL A 252 26.82 -6.66 -2.53
C VAL A 252 27.78 -6.35 -3.67
N LYS A 253 28.01 -7.29 -4.58
CA LYS A 253 28.83 -7.06 -5.78
C LYS A 253 27.92 -7.13 -6.99
N MET A 254 27.94 -6.08 -7.82
CA MET A 254 27.31 -6.14 -9.12
C MET A 254 28.24 -6.88 -10.09
N PRO A 255 27.68 -7.79 -10.93
CA PRO A 255 28.46 -8.44 -11.96
C PRO A 255 29.06 -7.38 -12.88
N ALA A 256 30.33 -7.59 -13.25
CA ALA A 256 30.99 -6.72 -14.21
C ALA A 256 30.27 -6.75 -15.56
N PRO A 257 30.28 -5.66 -16.35
CA PRO A 257 29.87 -5.71 -17.75
C PRO A 257 30.62 -6.84 -18.47
N LYS A 258 29.98 -7.53 -19.42
CA LYS A 258 30.63 -8.60 -20.20
C LYS A 258 31.97 -8.16 -20.84
N ASP A 259 32.14 -6.86 -21.08
CA ASP A 259 33.31 -6.27 -21.74
C ASP A 259 34.22 -5.48 -20.78
N SER A 260 34.07 -5.61 -19.46
CA SER A 260 34.91 -4.93 -18.48
C SER A 260 35.26 -5.86 -17.32
N PRO A 261 36.55 -6.18 -17.08
CA PRO A 261 36.97 -7.20 -16.11
C PRO A 261 36.88 -6.79 -14.63
N SER A 262 36.39 -5.59 -14.30
CA SER A 262 36.29 -5.12 -12.91
C SER A 262 34.90 -5.34 -12.31
N ASN A 263 34.81 -6.26 -11.35
CA ASN A 263 33.65 -6.40 -10.47
C ASN A 263 33.38 -5.06 -9.76
N ARG A 264 32.17 -4.52 -9.87
CA ARG A 264 31.80 -3.26 -9.21
C ARG A 264 31.07 -3.56 -7.92
N LEU A 265 31.52 -2.98 -6.82
CA LEU A 265 31.06 -3.32 -5.47
C LEU A 265 30.03 -2.29 -4.99
N LEU A 266 28.86 -2.75 -4.58
CA LEU A 266 27.81 -1.95 -3.95
C LEU A 266 27.74 -2.32 -2.46
N LEU A 267 28.28 -1.47 -1.61
CA LEU A 267 28.31 -1.74 -0.18
C LEU A 267 27.03 -1.21 0.47
N LEU A 268 26.27 -2.07 1.17
CA LEU A 268 25.23 -1.63 2.10
C LEU A 268 25.85 -1.59 3.50
N THR A 269 25.98 -0.43 4.12
CA THR A 269 26.50 -0.29 5.49
C THR A 269 25.56 0.53 6.35
N TYR A 270 25.64 0.33 7.66
CA TYR A 270 25.29 1.32 8.67
C TYR A 270 26.57 1.79 9.36
#